data_AF-A0A1A8INI7-F1
#
_entry.id   AF-A0A1A8INI7-F1
#
_cell.length_a   1.000
_cell.length_b   1.000
_cell.length_c   1.000
_cell.angle_alpha   90.00
_cell.angle_beta   90.00
_cell.angle_gamma   90.00
#
_symmetry.space_group_name_H-M   'P 1'
#
loop_
_entity.id
_entity.type
_entity.pdbx_description
1 polymer ?
#
loop_
_entity_poly.entity_id
_entity_poly.type
_entity_poly.pdbx_seq_one_letter_code
_entity_poly.pdbx_strand_id
1 'polypeptide(L)'
;WTINATLTPSFGFDFNATGLRQIHPSVSCPDHHTYTLWSAPNVLVGKFCRFGPISRAQFLNLGIFSLDVPAGQRVQQDNFSLFVGEIISSTKVSLTLPIGNSSSELLSPNYPNSFSSDDIMEWSFMVPAKHTTAITLHSV
;
A
#
# COMPACT_ATOMS: atom_id res chain seq x y z
N TRP A 1 -38.88 7.89 11.68
CA TRP A 1 -37.92 8.34 10.65
C TRP A 1 -37.35 7.11 9.98
N THR A 2 -37.17 7.13 8.67
CA THR A 2 -36.53 6.04 7.92
C THR A 2 -35.24 6.58 7.34
N ILE A 3 -34.11 6.01 7.76
CA ILE A 3 -32.79 6.38 7.25
C ILE A 3 -32.38 5.30 6.25
N ASN A 4 -32.22 5.68 4.99
CA ASN A 4 -31.63 4.83 3.96
C ASN A 4 -30.22 5.35 3.68
N ALA A 5 -29.21 4.52 3.91
CA ALA A 5 -27.83 4.81 3.55
C ALA A 5 -27.32 3.70 2.61
N THR A 6 -26.78 4.07 1.46
CA THR A 6 -26.15 3.14 0.53
C THR A 6 -24.67 3.06 0.87
N LEU A 7 -24.23 1.90 1.34
CA LEU A 7 -22.81 1.63 1.58
C LEU A 7 -22.25 0.89 0.38
N THR A 8 -21.20 1.45 -0.23
CA THR A 8 -20.48 0.81 -1.33
C THR A 8 -19.34 -0.04 -0.78
N PRO A 9 -19.22 -1.32 -1.20
CA PRO A 9 -18.04 -2.13 -0.90
C PRO A 9 -16.78 -1.46 -1.45
N SER A 10 -15.67 -1.64 -0.76
CA SER A 10 -14.36 -1.23 -1.27
C SER A 10 -13.85 -2.20 -2.35
N PHE A 11 -12.80 -1.80 -3.03
CA PHE A 11 -12.01 -2.69 -3.90
C PHE A 11 -10.54 -2.58 -3.50
N GLY A 12 -9.75 -3.55 -3.91
CA GLY A 12 -8.34 -3.57 -3.58
C GLY A 12 -7.51 -4.46 -4.47
N PHE A 13 -6.21 -4.40 -4.22
CA PHE A 13 -5.19 -5.20 -4.86
C PHE A 13 -4.53 -6.10 -3.83
N ASP A 14 -4.44 -7.39 -4.13
CA ASP A 14 -3.69 -8.36 -3.36
C ASP A 14 -2.33 -8.59 -4.04
N PHE A 15 -1.27 -8.38 -3.27
CA PHE A 15 0.13 -8.52 -3.66
C PHE A 15 0.83 -9.64 -2.90
N ASN A 16 0.11 -10.51 -2.17
CA ASN A 16 0.72 -11.45 -1.22
C ASN A 16 1.77 -12.38 -1.86
N ALA A 17 1.62 -12.72 -3.14
CA ALA A 17 2.60 -13.53 -3.88
C ALA A 17 3.87 -12.75 -4.28
N THR A 18 3.76 -11.44 -4.51
CA THR A 18 4.87 -10.59 -4.98
C THR A 18 5.56 -9.86 -3.82
N GLY A 19 4.75 -9.34 -2.89
CA GLY A 19 5.15 -8.47 -1.80
C GLY A 19 5.66 -7.12 -2.30
N LEU A 20 5.22 -6.02 -1.70
CA LEU A 20 5.70 -4.67 -2.04
C LEU A 20 6.48 -4.05 -0.87
N ARG A 21 7.57 -3.34 -1.20
CA ARG A 21 8.37 -2.57 -0.25
C ARG A 21 8.30 -1.09 -0.63
N GLN A 22 7.81 -0.25 0.27
CA GLN A 22 7.78 1.19 0.03
C GLN A 22 9.21 1.73 -0.10
N ILE A 23 9.39 2.71 -0.97
CA ILE A 23 10.68 3.36 -1.20
C ILE A 23 10.55 4.87 -1.13
N HIS A 24 11.65 5.51 -0.73
CA HIS A 24 11.79 6.96 -0.79
C HIS A 24 11.70 7.45 -2.25
N PRO A 25 11.09 8.62 -2.54
CA PRO A 25 10.93 9.12 -3.90
C PRO A 25 12.22 9.27 -4.72
N SER A 26 13.38 9.43 -4.07
CA SER A 26 14.70 9.53 -4.71
C SER A 26 15.39 8.18 -4.95
N VAL A 27 14.83 7.08 -4.43
CA VAL A 27 15.39 5.74 -4.58
C VAL A 27 14.75 5.05 -5.79
N SER A 28 15.54 4.29 -6.54
CA SER A 28 15.05 3.46 -7.64
C SER A 28 15.08 1.99 -7.25
N CYS A 29 14.17 1.19 -7.81
CA CYS A 29 14.16 -0.25 -7.57
C CYS A 29 15.37 -0.93 -8.23
N PRO A 30 15.96 -1.96 -7.59
CA PRO A 30 17.12 -2.67 -8.15
C PRO A 30 16.88 -3.30 -9.52
N ASP A 31 15.63 -3.69 -9.78
CA ASP A 31 15.16 -4.24 -11.04
C ASP A 31 14.57 -3.18 -11.98
N HIS A 32 14.61 -1.91 -11.57
CA HIS A 32 14.02 -0.76 -12.26
C HIS A 32 12.49 -0.83 -12.47
N HIS A 33 11.80 -1.79 -11.85
CA HIS A 33 10.35 -1.90 -11.91
C HIS A 33 9.75 -1.17 -10.71
N THR A 34 9.07 -0.05 -10.98
CA THR A 34 8.50 0.78 -9.90
C THR A 34 6.98 0.69 -9.93
N TYR A 35 6.39 0.28 -8.81
CA TYR A 35 4.95 0.27 -8.64
C TYR A 35 4.52 1.55 -7.96
N THR A 36 3.43 2.15 -8.42
CA THR A 36 2.87 3.36 -7.82
C THR A 36 1.41 3.14 -7.49
N LEU A 37 1.02 3.46 -6.25
CA LEU A 37 -0.37 3.42 -5.79
C LEU A 37 -0.87 4.83 -5.53
N TRP A 38 -2.05 5.14 -6.05
CA TRP A 38 -2.78 6.37 -5.78
C TRP A 38 -4.16 6.06 -5.23
N SER A 39 -4.64 6.92 -4.34
CA SER A 39 -6.03 6.95 -3.88
C SER A 39 -6.71 8.21 -4.40
N ALA A 40 -7.99 8.14 -4.75
CA ALA A 40 -8.75 9.32 -5.10
C ALA A 40 -8.84 10.33 -3.93
N PRO A 41 -8.90 11.64 -4.23
CA PRO A 41 -8.93 12.20 -5.58
C PRO A 41 -7.56 12.26 -6.28
N ASN A 42 -6.45 12.39 -5.54
CA ASN A 42 -5.10 12.39 -6.12
C ASN A 42 -4.00 12.26 -5.03
N VAL A 43 -4.15 11.28 -4.14
CA VAL A 43 -3.20 11.04 -3.04
C VAL A 43 -2.25 9.93 -3.43
N LEU A 44 -0.95 10.24 -3.54
CA LEU A 44 0.09 9.24 -3.73
C LEU A 44 0.22 8.43 -2.44
N VAL A 45 -0.26 7.19 -2.46
CA VAL A 45 -0.08 6.27 -1.32
C VAL A 45 1.40 5.91 -1.17
N GLY A 46 2.08 5.72 -2.30
CA GLY A 46 3.53 5.54 -2.30
C GLY A 46 4.08 4.99 -3.62
N LYS A 47 5.40 4.87 -3.64
CA LYS A 47 6.16 4.12 -4.64
C LYS A 47 6.76 2.88 -3.99
N PHE A 48 6.81 1.79 -4.74
CA PHE A 48 7.18 0.48 -4.22
C PHE A 48 8.10 -0.28 -5.18
N CYS A 49 8.96 -1.10 -4.58
CA CYS A 49 9.66 -2.19 -5.26
C CYS A 49 9.06 -3.53 -4.86
N ARG A 50 9.42 -4.59 -5.58
CA ARG A 50 9.05 -5.97 -5.23
C ARG A 50 9.76 -6.47 -3.98
N PHE A 51 9.26 -7.59 -3.48
CA PHE A 51 9.81 -8.37 -2.37
C PHE A 51 9.84 -7.58 -1.06
N GLY A 52 8.68 -7.07 -0.67
CA GLY A 52 8.48 -6.41 0.62
C GLY A 52 7.27 -6.92 1.40
N PRO A 53 7.05 -6.35 2.60
CA PRO A 53 6.03 -6.82 3.53
C PRO A 53 4.60 -6.39 3.16
N ILE A 54 4.41 -5.41 2.27
CA ILE A 54 3.07 -4.94 1.90
C ILE A 54 2.41 -6.02 1.06
N SER A 55 1.30 -6.53 1.57
CA SER A 55 0.58 -7.66 1.01
C SER A 55 -0.74 -7.26 0.36
N ARG A 56 -1.36 -6.15 0.78
CA ARG A 56 -2.61 -5.65 0.18
C ARG A 56 -2.75 -4.13 0.25
N ALA A 57 -3.50 -3.57 -0.68
CA ALA A 57 -4.03 -2.21 -0.59
C ALA A 57 -5.53 -2.20 -0.93
N GLN A 58 -6.32 -1.58 -0.06
CA GLN A 58 -7.78 -1.53 -0.15
C GLN A 58 -8.24 -0.07 -0.10
N PHE A 59 -9.08 0.32 -1.03
CA PHE A 59 -9.38 1.73 -1.31
C PHE A 59 -10.86 2.02 -1.09
N LEU A 60 -11.15 3.17 -0.48
CA LEU A 60 -12.52 3.57 -0.16
C LEU A 60 -13.35 3.87 -1.43
N ASN A 61 -12.77 4.63 -2.38
CA ASN A 61 -13.48 5.16 -3.54
C ASN A 61 -12.87 4.74 -4.88
N LEU A 62 -11.63 5.16 -5.13
CA LEU A 62 -10.89 4.85 -6.35
C LEU A 62 -9.40 4.75 -6.01
N GLY A 63 -8.74 3.83 -6.70
CA GLY A 63 -7.41 3.35 -6.40
C GLY A 63 -6.76 3.03 -7.73
N ILE A 64 -5.65 3.70 -8.00
CA ILE A 64 -4.92 3.56 -9.26
C ILE A 64 -3.62 2.85 -8.95
N PHE A 65 -3.35 1.78 -9.69
CA PHE A 65 -2.12 1.02 -9.62
C PHE A 65 -1.42 1.07 -10.97
N SER A 66 -0.18 1.55 -10.98
CA SER A 66 0.66 1.59 -12.19
C SER A 66 2.00 0.90 -11.94
N LEU A 67 2.56 0.36 -13.02
CA LEU A 67 3.89 -0.24 -13.05
C LEU A 67 4.72 0.44 -14.14
N ASP A 68 5.78 1.10 -13.73
CA ASP A 68 6.77 1.71 -14.62
C ASP A 68 7.88 0.69 -14.93
N VAL A 69 8.06 0.39 -16.22
CA VAL A 69 9.08 -0.55 -16.73
C VAL A 69 9.96 0.16 -17.76
N PRO A 70 11.31 0.07 -17.65
CA PRO A 70 12.20 0.67 -18.63
C PRO A 70 12.02 0.12 -20.04
N ALA A 71 12.27 0.97 -21.03
CA ALA A 71 12.24 0.56 -22.43
C ALA A 71 13.18 -0.63 -22.68
N GLY A 72 12.69 -1.63 -23.42
CA GLY A 72 13.44 -2.84 -23.74
C GLY A 72 13.41 -3.93 -22.66
N GLN A 73 12.86 -3.66 -21.48
CA GLN A 73 12.58 -4.69 -20.48
C GLN A 73 11.18 -5.27 -20.66
N ARG A 74 11.02 -6.54 -20.29
CA ARG A 74 9.71 -7.20 -20.27
C ARG A 74 9.06 -6.95 -18.92
N VAL A 75 7.78 -6.60 -18.94
CA VAL A 75 6.93 -6.67 -17.75
C VAL A 75 6.97 -8.12 -17.27
N GLN A 76 7.56 -8.34 -16.10
CA GLN A 76 7.47 -9.65 -15.46
C GLN A 76 6.01 -9.89 -15.07
N GLN A 77 5.58 -11.15 -15.16
CA GLN A 77 4.22 -11.53 -14.85
C GLN A 77 4.09 -11.61 -13.32
N ASP A 78 4.05 -10.44 -12.67
CA ASP A 78 3.88 -10.37 -11.23
C ASP A 78 2.46 -10.81 -10.87
N ASN A 79 2.37 -11.66 -9.86
CA ASN A 79 1.10 -12.20 -9.39
C ASN A 79 0.48 -11.19 -8.43
N PHE A 80 -0.37 -10.33 -8.95
CA PHE A 80 -1.33 -9.55 -8.17
C PHE A 80 -2.75 -9.84 -8.65
N SER A 81 -3.72 -9.72 -7.75
CA SER A 81 -5.13 -9.92 -8.07
C SER A 81 -5.97 -8.76 -7.55
N LEU A 82 -7.10 -8.53 -8.21
CA LEU A 82 -8.11 -7.59 -7.76
C LEU A 82 -9.11 -8.30 -6.86
N PHE A 83 -9.58 -7.62 -5.82
CA PHE A 83 -10.64 -8.12 -4.96
C PHE A 83 -11.66 -7.03 -4.64
N VAL A 84 -12.89 -7.46 -4.36
CA VAL A 84 -13.93 -6.62 -3.73
C VAL A 84 -13.87 -6.90 -2.24
N GLY A 85 -13.71 -5.84 -1.45
CA GLY A 85 -13.54 -5.91 -0.02
C GLY A 85 -14.81 -5.54 0.75
N GLU A 86 -14.69 -5.51 2.06
CA GLU A 86 -15.72 -5.02 2.97
C GLU A 86 -15.92 -3.50 2.87
N ILE A 87 -16.94 -3.00 3.54
CA ILE A 87 -17.13 -1.55 3.69
C ILE A 87 -16.06 -1.05 4.67
N ILE A 88 -15.28 -0.07 4.25
CA ILE A 88 -14.20 0.54 5.05
C ILE A 88 -14.49 2.03 5.25
N SER A 89 -13.85 2.65 6.23
CA SER A 89 -13.94 4.10 6.50
C SER A 89 -12.70 4.87 6.04
N SER A 90 -11.64 4.17 5.63
CA SER A 90 -10.37 4.76 5.21
C SER A 90 -9.65 3.84 4.21
N THR A 91 -8.73 4.40 3.41
CA THR A 91 -7.87 3.58 2.54
C THR A 91 -6.84 2.86 3.40
N LYS A 92 -6.74 1.53 3.23
CA LYS A 92 -5.97 0.65 4.09
C LYS A 92 -4.85 -0.06 3.32
N VAL A 93 -3.63 0.05 3.82
CA VAL A 93 -2.45 -0.68 3.33
C VAL A 93 -2.08 -1.73 4.36
N SER A 94 -2.13 -3.00 3.96
CA SER A 94 -1.84 -4.13 4.85
C SER A 94 -0.43 -4.67 4.64
N LEU A 95 0.22 -4.97 5.75
CA LEU A 95 1.56 -5.53 5.83
C LEU A 95 1.52 -6.89 6.50
N THR A 96 2.19 -7.87 5.91
CA THR A 96 2.46 -9.18 6.52
C THR A 96 3.94 -9.23 6.89
N LEU A 97 4.24 -9.15 8.19
CA LEU A 97 5.62 -9.21 8.64
C LEU A 97 6.13 -10.67 8.58
N PRO A 98 7.35 -10.91 8.08
CA PRO A 98 7.92 -12.25 8.01
C PRO A 98 8.21 -12.80 9.42
N ILE A 99 8.28 -14.12 9.53
CA ILE A 99 8.74 -14.81 10.75
C ILE A 99 10.21 -14.48 10.99
N GLY A 100 10.57 -14.20 12.24
CA GLY A 100 11.92 -13.82 12.63
C GLY A 100 12.10 -12.31 12.75
N ASN A 101 13.34 -11.88 12.98
CA ASN A 101 13.64 -10.47 13.17
C ASN A 101 13.55 -9.73 11.82
N SER A 102 12.65 -8.76 11.76
CA SER A 102 12.46 -7.91 10.59
C SER A 102 12.10 -6.49 10.99
N SER A 103 12.39 -5.54 10.12
CA SER A 103 12.03 -4.13 10.25
C SER A 103 11.51 -3.62 8.92
N SER A 104 10.62 -2.64 8.95
CA SER A 104 10.07 -2.01 7.75
C SER A 104 9.91 -0.53 8.02
N GLU A 105 10.32 0.28 7.06
CA GLU A 105 10.12 1.73 7.09
C GLU A 105 8.90 2.06 6.24
N LEU A 106 8.05 2.95 6.75
CA LEU A 106 6.85 3.41 6.08
C LEU A 106 6.84 4.93 6.02
N LEU A 107 6.44 5.44 4.88
CA LEU A 107 6.33 6.84 4.57
C LEU A 107 4.85 7.22 4.50
N SER A 108 4.54 8.43 4.95
CA SER A 108 3.20 8.99 4.81
C SER A 108 2.78 9.08 3.33
N PRO A 109 1.48 9.10 3.02
CA PRO A 109 1.02 9.47 1.70
C PRO A 109 1.57 10.84 1.31
N ASN A 110 1.82 11.03 0.02
CA ASN A 110 2.44 12.20 -0.58
C ASN A 110 3.85 12.54 -0.08
N TYR A 111 4.49 11.70 0.75
CA TYR A 111 5.81 11.99 1.31
C TYR A 111 6.83 12.38 0.22
N PRO A 112 7.63 13.45 0.42
CA PRO A 112 7.80 14.21 1.68
C PRO A 112 6.74 15.29 1.93
N ASN A 113 5.78 15.46 1.02
CA ASN A 113 4.71 16.45 1.18
C ASN A 113 3.58 15.91 2.05
N SER A 114 2.72 16.80 2.53
CA SER A 114 1.49 16.45 3.22
C SER A 114 0.40 15.99 2.25
N PHE A 115 -0.60 15.29 2.80
CA PHE A 115 -1.87 15.00 2.15
C PHE A 115 -3.01 15.72 2.90
N SER A 116 -4.23 15.71 2.36
CA SER A 116 -5.35 16.46 2.95
C SER A 116 -5.66 15.98 4.37
N SER A 117 -6.08 16.89 5.25
CA SER A 117 -6.51 16.54 6.62
C SER A 117 -7.76 15.66 6.67
N ASP A 118 -8.58 15.71 5.62
CA ASP A 118 -9.84 14.99 5.53
C ASP A 118 -9.67 13.55 5.01
N ASP A 119 -8.50 13.24 4.45
CA ASP A 119 -8.16 11.92 3.99
C ASP A 119 -7.64 11.10 5.17
N ILE A 120 -8.18 9.89 5.37
CA ILE A 120 -7.71 8.97 6.40
C ILE A 120 -7.01 7.80 5.71
N MET A 121 -5.81 7.48 6.19
CA MET A 121 -4.97 6.40 5.69
C MET A 121 -4.57 5.49 6.85
N GLU A 122 -4.76 4.20 6.65
CA GLU A 122 -4.48 3.17 7.65
C GLU A 122 -3.35 2.26 7.19
N TRP A 123 -2.33 2.07 8.03
CA TRP A 123 -1.37 0.97 7.88
C TRP A 123 -1.72 -0.13 8.88
N SER A 124 -1.97 -1.32 8.37
CA SER A 124 -2.42 -2.47 9.15
C SER A 124 -1.36 -3.56 9.14
N PHE A 125 -0.85 -3.92 10.32
CA PHE A 125 0.28 -4.83 10.46
C PHE A 125 -0.18 -6.19 11.00
N MET A 126 0.02 -7.24 10.21
CA MET A 126 -0.13 -8.62 10.66
C MET A 126 1.19 -9.10 11.24
N VAL A 127 1.22 -9.25 12.57
CA VAL A 127 2.38 -9.70 13.33
C VAL A 127 2.30 -11.21 13.54
N PRO A 128 3.34 -11.99 13.22
CA PRO A 128 3.37 -13.42 13.50
C PRO A 128 3.17 -13.73 14.98
N ALA A 129 2.57 -14.89 15.29
CA ALA A 129 2.35 -15.31 16.66
C ALA A 129 3.67 -15.35 17.46
N LYS A 130 3.61 -14.99 18.75
CA LYS A 130 4.75 -14.96 19.69
C LYS A 130 5.86 -13.96 19.31
N HIS A 131 5.57 -12.96 18.47
CA HIS A 131 6.47 -11.86 18.18
C HIS A 131 5.98 -10.58 18.87
N THR A 132 6.92 -9.69 19.17
CA THR A 132 6.64 -8.33 19.66
C THR A 132 6.98 -7.33 18.58
N THR A 133 6.19 -6.27 18.46
CA THR A 133 6.42 -5.20 17.50
C THR A 133 6.64 -3.89 18.25
N ALA A 134 7.60 -3.10 17.78
CA ALA A 134 7.82 -1.73 18.22
C ALA A 134 7.60 -0.81 17.02
N ILE A 135 6.87 0.28 17.24
CA ILE A 135 6.65 1.33 16.24
C ILE A 135 7.41 2.56 16.72
N THR A 136 8.22 3.13 15.84
CA THR A 136 8.94 4.38 16.09
C THR A 136 8.57 5.36 14.98
N LEU A 137 8.35 6.60 15.36
CA LEU A 137 8.04 7.69 14.44
C LEU A 137 9.27 8.58 14.33
N HIS A 138 9.72 8.81 13.11
CA HIS A 138 10.84 9.69 12.82
C HIS A 138 10.31 10.91 12.06
N SER A 139 10.57 12.11 12.58
CA SER A 139 10.39 13.36 11.84
C SER A 139 11.71 13.66 11.12
N VAL A 140 11.66 13.84 9.80
CA VAL A 140 12.81 14.22 8.97
C VAL A 140 12.80 15.72 8.72
#